data_AF-A0A924LFW1-F1
#
_entry.id   AF-A0A924LFW1-F1
#
_cell.length_a   1.000
_cell.length_b   1.000
_cell.length_c   1.000
_cell.angle_alpha   90.00
_cell.angle_beta   90.00
_cell.angle_gamma   90.00
#
_symmetry.space_group_name_H-M   'P 1'
#
loop_
_entity.id
_entity.type
_entity.pdbx_description
1 polymer ?
#
loop_
_entity_poly.entity_id
_entity_poly.type
_entity_poly.pdbx_seq_one_letter_code
_entity_poly.pdbx_strand_id
1 'polypeptide(L)'
;MTLRALLLLLPLLTLVACETVPPEVAYQAPSYDYLPKIKLDVRDIDIDDSWAPRGSQRHVEARSPVQPRDALRVMAVERLISVGTKGRAAFTITDASLIQASGRVTAHFAVRIDLFDDADAKIAEVLADVSRVAPLPDDSAAATRIVLYRLVNAAMADMNVELEYQLRQKMKKLLQSTSAMAPEGGAVLTEDLNTSKSGDPNPSGVLKAPLGPTPTP
;
A
#
# COMPACT_ATOMS: atom_id res chain seq x y z
N MET A 1 53.69 28.19 78.09
CA MET A 1 52.48 28.98 77.78
C MET A 1 52.22 28.83 76.29
N THR A 2 51.34 27.90 75.86
CA THR A 2 49.87 28.08 75.70
C THR A 2 49.54 29.23 74.76
N LEU A 3 48.68 29.16 73.74
CA LEU A 3 47.83 28.16 73.10
C LEU A 3 47.08 28.94 71.98
N ARG A 4 46.50 28.26 70.98
CA ARG A 4 45.41 28.73 70.07
C ARG A 4 45.88 29.57 68.87
N ALA A 5 45.34 29.48 67.66
CA ALA A 5 44.17 28.85 67.04
C ALA A 5 44.30 29.21 65.53
N LEU A 6 43.74 28.60 64.50
CA LEU A 6 42.79 27.52 64.26
C LEU A 6 42.95 27.29 62.74
N LEU A 7 43.40 26.12 62.32
CA LEU A 7 43.51 25.75 60.90
C LEU A 7 42.08 25.55 60.36
N LEU A 8 41.59 26.50 59.56
CA LEU A 8 40.32 26.39 58.84
C LEU A 8 40.51 25.46 57.64
N LEU A 9 40.27 24.18 57.86
CA LEU A 9 40.25 23.13 56.84
C LEU A 9 38.88 23.18 56.14
N LEU A 10 38.78 23.98 55.08
CA LEU A 10 37.60 24.03 54.21
C LEU A 10 37.58 22.74 53.36
N PRO A 11 36.55 21.89 53.42
CA PRO A 11 36.44 20.77 52.52
C PRO A 11 36.03 21.31 51.15
N LEU A 12 36.90 21.15 50.16
CA LEU A 12 36.62 21.42 48.76
C LEU A 12 35.59 20.38 48.29
N LEU A 13 34.30 20.66 48.44
CA LEU A 13 33.23 19.88 47.83
C LEU A 13 33.32 20.07 46.31
N THR A 14 33.97 19.14 45.63
CA THR A 14 33.91 19.02 44.17
C THR A 14 32.50 18.53 43.81
N LEU A 15 31.63 19.46 43.39
CA LEU A 15 30.36 19.09 42.75
C LEU A 15 30.70 18.37 41.44
N VAL A 16 30.58 17.05 41.44
CA VAL A 16 30.53 16.26 40.21
C VAL A 16 29.16 16.56 39.58
N ALA A 17 29.11 17.51 38.67
CA ALA A 17 27.96 17.70 37.80
C ALA A 17 27.87 16.46 36.90
N CYS A 18 26.92 15.59 37.18
CA CYS A 18 26.60 14.46 36.32
C CYS A 18 25.95 15.04 35.06
N GLU A 19 26.73 15.25 34.01
CA GLU A 19 26.22 15.64 32.71
C GLU A 19 25.49 14.43 32.11
N THR A 20 24.17 14.37 32.31
CA THR A 20 23.32 13.40 31.61
C THR A 20 23.27 13.79 30.15
N VAL A 21 24.14 13.17 29.35
CA VAL A 21 24.10 13.25 27.88
C VAL A 21 22.70 12.84 27.42
N PRO A 22 21.95 13.72 26.73
CA PRO A 22 20.63 13.37 26.22
C PRO A 22 20.71 12.17 25.27
N PRO A 23 19.78 11.20 25.36
CA PRO A 23 19.79 10.04 24.48
C PRO A 23 19.64 10.47 23.01
N GLU A 24 20.47 9.91 22.14
CA GLU A 24 20.42 10.17 20.70
C GLU A 24 19.11 9.63 20.10
N VAL A 25 18.36 10.48 19.40
CA VAL A 25 17.11 10.09 18.75
C VAL A 25 17.45 9.31 17.46
N ALA A 26 17.22 8.01 17.47
CA ALA A 26 17.33 7.18 16.27
C ALA A 26 16.10 7.39 15.36
N TYR A 27 16.36 7.75 14.10
CA TYR A 27 15.34 7.90 13.06
C TYR A 27 15.36 6.68 12.15
N GLN A 28 14.33 5.84 12.23
CA GLN A 28 14.23 4.63 11.42
C GLN A 28 13.43 4.93 10.15
N ALA A 29 13.94 4.48 9.00
CA ALA A 29 13.15 4.52 7.78
C ALA A 29 11.92 3.60 7.94
N PRO A 30 10.77 3.95 7.34
CA PRO A 30 9.62 3.06 7.32
C PRO A 30 9.95 1.80 6.53
N SER A 31 9.44 0.66 7.00
CA SER A 31 9.44 -0.63 6.28
C SER A 31 8.00 -1.13 6.21
N TYR A 32 7.74 -1.99 5.23
CA TYR A 32 6.46 -2.55 4.85
C TYR A 32 6.54 -4.06 4.63
N ASP A 33 7.69 -4.68 4.88
CA ASP A 33 7.89 -6.12 4.70
C ASP A 33 6.97 -6.99 5.56
N TYR A 34 6.47 -6.45 6.68
CA TYR A 34 5.48 -7.11 7.53
C TYR A 34 4.05 -7.10 6.96
N LEU A 35 3.80 -6.36 5.88
CA LEU A 35 2.48 -6.27 5.23
C LEU A 35 2.34 -7.27 4.08
N PRO A 36 1.11 -7.70 3.76
CA PRO A 36 0.86 -8.48 2.56
C PRO A 36 1.32 -7.75 1.30
N LYS A 37 2.03 -8.48 0.44
CA LYS A 37 2.45 -8.01 -0.88
C LYS A 37 1.22 -7.84 -1.79
N ILE A 38 1.21 -6.78 -2.59
CA ILE A 38 0.21 -6.46 -3.59
C ILE A 38 0.67 -7.05 -4.93
N LYS A 39 -0.07 -8.04 -5.41
CA LYS A 39 0.22 -8.77 -6.65
C LYS A 39 -0.37 -8.03 -7.84
N LEU A 40 0.47 -7.68 -8.80
CA LEU A 40 0.07 -7.14 -10.10
C LEU A 40 0.27 -8.21 -11.17
N ASP A 41 -0.76 -8.44 -12.00
CA ASP A 41 -0.68 -9.35 -13.14
C ASP A 41 0.05 -8.67 -14.31
N VAL A 42 1.34 -8.41 -14.10
CA VAL A 42 2.28 -7.83 -15.06
C VAL A 42 3.59 -8.59 -15.02
N ARG A 43 4.40 -8.52 -16.08
CA ARG A 43 5.74 -9.12 -16.14
C ARG A 43 6.75 -8.31 -15.32
N ASP A 44 6.79 -7.00 -15.55
CA ASP A 44 7.74 -6.08 -14.91
C ASP A 44 7.03 -4.94 -14.17
N ILE A 45 7.72 -4.39 -13.17
CA ILE A 45 7.34 -3.17 -12.47
C ILE A 45 8.51 -2.20 -12.52
N ASP A 46 8.31 -1.08 -13.20
CA ASP A 46 9.26 0.03 -13.25
C ASP A 46 8.92 1.04 -12.13
N ILE A 47 9.93 1.59 -11.46
CA ILE A 47 9.75 2.62 -10.43
C ILE A 47 10.45 3.90 -10.91
N ASP A 48 9.66 4.94 -11.13
CA ASP A 48 10.13 6.30 -11.41
C ASP A 48 10.06 7.14 -10.13
N ASP A 49 11.23 7.35 -9.53
CA ASP A 49 11.45 8.21 -8.37
C ASP A 49 12.13 9.54 -8.74
N SER A 50 12.08 9.96 -10.01
CA SER A 50 12.75 11.18 -10.48
C SER A 50 12.15 12.49 -9.94
N TRP A 51 11.10 12.41 -9.13
CA TRP A 51 10.50 13.58 -8.50
C TRP A 51 11.53 14.40 -7.72
N ALA A 52 11.44 15.71 -7.92
CA ALA A 52 12.21 16.71 -7.21
C ALA A 52 11.32 17.93 -6.91
N PRO A 53 11.53 18.61 -5.77
CA PRO A 53 10.84 19.86 -5.46
C PRO A 53 11.01 20.90 -6.58
N ARG A 54 9.90 21.52 -7.02
CA ARG A 54 9.93 22.59 -8.02
C ARG A 54 9.60 23.93 -7.38
N GLY A 55 10.58 24.84 -7.35
CA GLY A 55 10.31 26.28 -7.35
C GLY A 55 9.75 26.94 -6.08
N SER A 56 10.14 26.56 -4.86
CA SER A 56 9.93 27.43 -3.70
C SER A 56 10.95 27.22 -2.56
N GLN A 57 11.32 28.31 -1.86
CA GLN A 57 12.11 28.24 -0.62
C GLN A 57 11.37 27.59 0.56
N ARG A 58 10.11 27.17 0.37
CA ARG A 58 9.26 26.59 1.43
C ARG A 58 9.33 25.07 1.51
N HIS A 59 10.01 24.44 0.57
CA HIS A 59 10.31 23.01 0.57
C HIS A 59 11.31 22.68 1.69
N VAL A 60 10.94 21.76 2.58
CA VAL A 60 11.72 21.38 3.78
C VAL A 60 12.06 19.89 3.85
N GLU A 61 11.87 19.15 2.77
CA GLU A 61 12.15 17.71 2.66
C GLU A 61 13.60 17.41 3.06
N ALA A 62 14.57 18.21 2.60
CA ALA A 62 15.99 18.04 2.91
C ALA A 62 16.33 18.17 4.42
N ARG A 63 15.43 18.73 5.23
CA ARG A 63 15.58 18.81 6.69
C ARG A 63 15.03 17.56 7.39
N SER A 64 14.26 16.74 6.69
CA SER A 64 13.68 15.51 7.23
C SER A 64 14.75 14.44 7.43
N PRO A 65 14.77 13.73 8.58
CA PRO A 65 15.63 12.57 8.76
C PRO A 65 15.31 11.41 7.81
N VAL A 66 14.06 11.34 7.34
CA VAL A 66 13.60 10.35 6.35
C VAL A 66 13.12 11.11 5.12
N GLN A 67 13.76 10.88 3.98
CA GLN A 67 13.38 11.51 2.72
C GLN A 67 12.04 10.92 2.24
N PRO A 68 11.00 11.75 2.00
CA PRO A 68 9.70 11.27 1.57
C PRO A 68 9.72 10.43 0.29
N ARG A 69 10.51 10.87 -0.71
CA ARG A 69 10.72 10.14 -1.96
C ARG A 69 11.25 8.73 -1.70
N ASP A 70 12.26 8.62 -0.85
CA ASP A 70 12.89 7.33 -0.56
C ASP A 70 11.93 6.41 0.19
N ALA A 71 11.11 6.95 1.10
CA ALA A 71 10.07 6.20 1.78
C ALA A 71 9.00 5.67 0.81
N LEU A 72 8.54 6.49 -0.15
CA LEU A 72 7.60 6.05 -1.21
C LEU A 72 8.21 4.96 -2.09
N ARG A 73 9.49 5.09 -2.46
CA ARG A 73 10.22 4.07 -3.22
C ARG A 73 10.33 2.75 -2.44
N VAL A 74 10.69 2.80 -1.17
CA VAL A 74 10.76 1.62 -0.30
C VAL A 74 9.39 0.95 -0.21
N MET A 75 8.32 1.70 0.00
CA MET A 75 6.96 1.16 0.00
C MET A 75 6.63 0.45 -1.32
N ALA A 76 6.97 1.04 -2.47
CA ALA A 76 6.74 0.42 -3.77
C ALA A 76 7.52 -0.89 -3.94
N VAL A 77 8.81 -0.89 -3.64
CA VAL A 77 9.70 -2.07 -3.74
C VAL A 77 9.25 -3.19 -2.78
N GLU A 78 8.91 -2.84 -1.55
CA GLU A 78 8.57 -3.83 -0.54
C GLU A 78 7.13 -4.32 -0.70
N ARG A 79 6.19 -3.54 -1.25
CA ARG A 79 4.79 -3.96 -1.34
C ARG A 79 4.38 -4.49 -2.70
N LEU A 80 4.89 -3.96 -3.80
CA LEU A 80 4.43 -4.36 -5.13
C LEU A 80 5.25 -5.54 -5.65
N ILE A 81 4.58 -6.57 -6.16
CA ILE A 81 5.22 -7.70 -6.83
C ILE A 81 4.54 -8.02 -8.15
N SER A 82 5.34 -8.33 -9.18
CA SER A 82 4.87 -8.87 -10.44
C SER A 82 4.61 -10.37 -10.30
N VAL A 83 3.46 -10.82 -10.78
CA VAL A 83 3.11 -12.26 -10.84
C VAL A 83 2.66 -12.70 -12.22
N GLY A 84 2.54 -11.76 -13.16
CA GLY A 84 2.10 -12.01 -14.53
C GLY A 84 3.26 -12.38 -15.45
N THR A 85 2.91 -12.75 -16.68
CA THR A 85 3.88 -13.10 -17.74
C THR A 85 3.92 -12.08 -18.88
N LYS A 86 3.01 -11.09 -18.84
CA LYS A 86 2.75 -10.11 -19.91
C LYS A 86 2.60 -8.71 -19.34
N GLY A 87 2.76 -7.70 -20.17
CA GLY A 87 2.59 -6.29 -19.81
C GLY A 87 3.60 -5.79 -18.77
N ARG A 88 3.45 -4.52 -18.38
CA ARG A 88 4.28 -3.87 -17.35
C ARG A 88 3.47 -2.88 -16.54
N ALA A 89 3.92 -2.61 -15.31
CA ALA A 89 3.42 -1.52 -14.49
C ALA A 89 4.50 -0.44 -14.34
N ALA A 90 4.13 0.83 -14.37
CA ALA A 90 5.01 1.93 -14.01
C ALA A 90 4.48 2.62 -12.76
N PHE A 91 5.22 2.54 -11.65
CA PHE A 91 4.98 3.29 -10.43
C PHE A 91 5.73 4.61 -10.50
N THR A 92 5.02 5.73 -10.55
CA THR A 92 5.60 7.07 -10.63
C THR A 92 5.31 7.85 -9.35
N ILE A 93 6.35 8.36 -8.70
CA ILE A 93 6.19 9.35 -7.63
C ILE A 93 5.89 10.70 -8.29
N THR A 94 4.67 11.21 -8.13
CA THR A 94 4.25 12.49 -8.72
C THR A 94 4.39 13.66 -7.75
N ASP A 95 4.29 13.40 -6.44
CA ASP A 95 4.59 14.36 -5.39
C ASP A 95 5.15 13.66 -4.14
N ALA A 96 6.16 14.27 -3.51
CA ALA A 96 6.70 13.82 -2.23
C ALA A 96 7.07 15.03 -1.35
N SER A 97 6.25 16.09 -1.41
CA SER A 97 6.58 17.38 -0.83
C SER A 97 6.31 17.50 0.66
N LEU A 98 7.17 18.29 1.31
CA LEU A 98 7.00 18.85 2.65
C LEU A 98 7.10 20.38 2.53
N ILE A 99 5.98 21.08 2.71
CA ILE A 99 5.89 22.53 2.50
C ILE A 99 5.66 23.22 3.84
N GLN A 100 6.59 24.08 4.25
CA GLN A 100 6.45 24.89 5.46
C GLN A 100 5.75 26.22 5.15
N ALA A 101 4.65 26.51 5.84
CA ALA A 101 3.94 27.78 5.77
C ALA A 101 3.24 28.10 7.09
N SER A 102 3.31 29.37 7.52
CA SER A 102 2.54 29.89 8.66
C SER A 102 2.64 29.05 9.95
N GLY A 103 3.86 28.65 10.32
CA GLY A 103 4.11 27.84 11.52
C GLY A 103 3.60 26.40 11.43
N ARG A 104 3.39 25.88 10.21
CA ARG A 104 2.94 24.52 9.93
C ARG A 104 3.78 23.91 8.81
N VAL A 105 3.80 22.59 8.76
CA VAL A 105 4.33 21.85 7.62
C VAL A 105 3.23 20.95 7.07
N THR A 106 3.01 21.02 5.76
CA THR A 106 2.12 20.16 5.01
C THR A 106 2.94 19.10 4.29
N ALA A 107 2.66 17.83 4.54
CA ALA A 107 3.07 16.74 3.68
C ALA A 107 2.02 16.51 2.59
N HIS A 108 2.45 16.38 1.34
CA HIS A 108 1.61 16.00 0.22
C HIS A 108 2.33 14.93 -0.59
N PHE A 109 1.84 13.70 -0.52
CA PHE A 109 2.41 12.56 -1.23
C PHE A 109 1.41 12.08 -2.26
N ALA A 110 1.87 11.95 -3.50
CA ALA A 110 1.06 11.48 -4.60
C ALA A 110 1.86 10.51 -5.46
N VAL A 111 1.22 9.40 -5.85
CA VAL A 111 1.80 8.39 -6.73
C VAL A 111 0.79 7.98 -7.78
N ARG A 112 1.30 7.57 -8.94
CA ARG A 112 0.52 6.99 -10.04
C ARG A 112 1.04 5.60 -10.37
N ILE A 113 0.14 4.67 -10.64
CA ILE A 113 0.47 3.39 -11.28
C ILE A 113 -0.23 3.34 -12.63
N ASP A 114 0.55 3.29 -13.70
CA ASP A 114 0.08 3.02 -15.05
C ASP A 114 0.31 1.54 -15.38
N LEU A 115 -0.71 0.85 -15.90
CA LEU A 115 -0.58 -0.53 -16.39
C LEU A 115 -0.61 -0.54 -17.92
N PHE A 116 0.32 -1.27 -18.52
CA PHE A 116 0.48 -1.40 -19.96
C PHE A 116 0.40 -2.86 -20.39
N ASP A 117 -0.13 -3.11 -21.59
CA ASP A 117 -0.10 -4.44 -22.22
C ASP A 117 1.23 -4.71 -22.94
N ASP A 118 1.34 -5.85 -23.64
CA ASP A 118 2.54 -6.23 -24.39
C ASP A 118 2.83 -5.32 -25.60
N ALA A 119 1.84 -4.56 -26.06
CA ALA A 119 1.99 -3.57 -27.14
C ALA A 119 2.33 -2.17 -26.60
N ASP A 120 2.65 -2.07 -25.31
CA ASP A 120 2.90 -0.82 -24.58
C ASP A 120 1.71 0.15 -24.56
N ALA A 121 0.48 -0.36 -24.81
CA ALA A 121 -0.73 0.43 -24.71
C ALA A 121 -1.18 0.52 -23.24
N LYS A 122 -1.47 1.73 -22.76
CA LYS A 122 -1.97 1.92 -21.40
C LYS A 122 -3.39 1.36 -21.25
N ILE A 123 -3.56 0.37 -20.39
CA ILE A 123 -4.85 -0.30 -20.13
C ILE A 123 -5.50 0.15 -18.82
N ALA A 124 -4.72 0.68 -17.87
CA ALA A 124 -5.24 1.21 -16.62
C ALA A 124 -4.35 2.28 -16.01
N GLU A 125 -4.96 3.07 -15.13
CA GLU A 125 -4.29 4.07 -14.30
C GLU A 125 -4.91 4.03 -12.89
N VAL A 126 -4.06 4.12 -11.88
CA VAL A 126 -4.41 4.21 -10.46
C VAL A 126 -3.67 5.39 -9.85
N LEU A 127 -4.39 6.22 -9.11
CA LEU A 127 -3.84 7.39 -8.41
C LEU A 127 -4.07 7.21 -6.91
N ALA A 128 -3.04 7.52 -6.13
CA ALA A 128 -3.13 7.61 -4.68
C ALA A 128 -2.53 8.94 -4.24
N ASP A 129 -3.24 9.68 -3.41
CA ASP A 129 -2.93 11.05 -3.02
C ASP A 129 -3.30 11.22 -1.54
N VAL A 130 -2.35 11.67 -0.73
CA VAL A 130 -2.57 11.94 0.70
C VAL A 130 -1.96 13.27 1.10
N SER A 131 -2.64 13.97 2.00
CA SER A 131 -2.14 15.18 2.63
C SER A 131 -2.27 15.11 4.15
N ARG A 132 -1.21 15.53 4.84
CA ARG A 132 -1.18 15.69 6.30
C ARG A 132 -0.57 17.02 6.66
N VAL A 133 -1.00 17.59 7.79
CA VAL A 133 -0.47 18.85 8.30
C VAL A 133 -0.05 18.67 9.75
N ALA A 134 1.13 19.17 10.10
CA ALA A 134 1.60 19.24 11.48
C ALA A 134 1.91 20.68 11.88
N PRO A 135 1.66 21.06 13.15
CA PRO A 135 2.17 22.32 13.68
C PRO A 135 3.70 22.25 13.79
N LEU A 136 4.36 23.39 13.55
CA LEU A 136 5.78 23.58 13.75
C LEU A 136 5.97 24.70 14.80
N PRO A 137 5.93 24.34 16.10
CA PRO A 137 5.89 25.31 17.19
C PRO A 137 7.23 26.01 17.44
N ASP A 138 8.34 25.36 17.06
CA ASP A 138 9.70 25.85 17.18
C ASP A 138 10.44 25.58 15.85
N ASP A 139 11.25 26.55 15.45
CA ASP A 139 12.08 26.56 14.25
C ASP A 139 13.36 25.73 14.41
N SER A 140 13.76 25.44 15.66
CA SER A 140 15.03 24.76 15.94
C SER A 140 15.21 23.50 15.10
N ALA A 141 16.46 23.26 14.67
CA ALA A 141 16.77 22.15 13.78
C ALA A 141 16.35 20.79 14.38
N ALA A 142 16.55 20.59 15.69
CA ALA A 142 16.18 19.37 16.38
C ALA A 142 14.64 19.19 16.47
N ALA A 143 13.91 20.23 16.90
CA ALA A 143 12.44 20.17 16.98
C ALA A 143 11.81 19.92 15.60
N THR A 144 12.33 20.61 14.58
CA THR A 144 11.86 20.43 13.21
C THR A 144 12.08 19.00 12.71
N ARG A 145 13.27 18.41 12.94
CA ARG A 145 13.55 17.02 12.54
C ARG A 145 12.58 16.03 13.15
N ILE A 146 12.23 16.20 14.43
CA ILE A 146 11.26 15.36 15.12
C ILE A 146 9.87 15.48 14.49
N VAL A 147 9.42 16.71 14.20
CA VAL A 147 8.13 16.98 13.57
C VAL A 147 8.07 16.37 12.17
N LEU A 148 9.09 16.61 11.34
CA LEU A 148 9.16 16.09 9.97
C LEU A 148 9.17 14.56 9.96
N TYR A 149 9.96 13.93 10.82
CA TYR A 149 9.98 12.48 10.94
C TYR A 149 8.60 11.88 11.25
N ARG A 150 7.90 12.45 12.25
CA ARG A 150 6.55 11.99 12.61
C ARG A 150 5.54 12.23 11.48
N LEU A 151 5.62 13.40 10.84
CA LEU A 151 4.73 13.78 9.74
C LEU A 151 4.91 12.85 8.53
N VAL A 152 6.16 12.56 8.14
CA VAL A 152 6.47 11.63 7.04
C VAL A 152 5.91 10.24 7.34
N ASN A 153 6.18 9.70 8.53
CA ASN A 153 5.68 8.37 8.91
C ASN A 153 4.15 8.29 8.93
N ALA A 154 3.48 9.34 9.42
CA ALA A 154 2.02 9.40 9.43
C ALA A 154 1.45 9.45 8.00
N ALA A 155 1.97 10.33 7.15
CA ALA A 155 1.55 10.44 5.75
C ALA A 155 1.84 9.16 4.96
N MET A 156 2.95 8.49 5.23
CA MET A 156 3.27 7.19 4.64
C MET A 156 2.32 6.07 5.09
N ALA A 157 1.85 6.10 6.35
CA ALA A 157 0.85 5.16 6.82
C ALA A 157 -0.49 5.35 6.08
N ASP A 158 -0.89 6.59 5.81
CA ASP A 158 -2.09 6.88 5.01
C ASP A 158 -1.91 6.46 3.55
N MET A 159 -0.77 6.81 2.95
CA MET A 159 -0.45 6.47 1.56
C MET A 159 -0.49 4.95 1.34
N ASN A 160 0.00 4.18 2.31
CA ASN A 160 -0.04 2.73 2.28
C ASN A 160 -1.48 2.18 2.20
N VAL A 161 -2.42 2.79 2.93
CA VAL A 161 -3.83 2.41 2.93
C VAL A 161 -4.51 2.87 1.65
N GLU A 162 -4.28 4.13 1.25
CA GLU A 162 -4.86 4.74 0.07
C GLU A 162 -4.46 3.98 -1.21
N LEU A 163 -3.17 3.69 -1.38
CA LEU A 163 -2.67 2.94 -2.54
C LEU A 163 -3.34 1.56 -2.67
N GLU A 164 -3.44 0.83 -1.57
CA GLU A 164 -4.07 -0.48 -1.57
C GLU A 164 -5.56 -0.40 -1.88
N TYR A 165 -6.25 0.59 -1.31
CA TYR A 165 -7.67 0.83 -1.61
C TYR A 165 -7.88 1.10 -3.10
N GLN A 166 -7.11 2.02 -3.67
CA GLN A 166 -7.22 2.44 -5.06
C GLN A 166 -6.92 1.29 -6.03
N LEU A 167 -5.89 0.48 -5.75
CA LEU A 167 -5.58 -0.72 -6.54
C LEU A 167 -6.73 -1.73 -6.49
N ARG A 168 -7.26 -2.05 -5.31
CA ARG A 168 -8.36 -3.01 -5.15
C ARG A 168 -9.62 -2.56 -5.89
N GLN A 169 -9.97 -1.28 -5.79
CA GLN A 169 -11.10 -0.72 -6.53
C GLN A 169 -10.90 -0.80 -8.04
N LYS A 170 -9.71 -0.43 -8.54
CA LYS A 170 -9.41 -0.49 -9.97
C LYS A 170 -9.46 -1.91 -10.51
N MET A 171 -8.84 -2.88 -9.83
CA MET A 171 -8.82 -4.28 -10.26
C MET A 171 -10.23 -4.88 -10.28
N LYS A 172 -11.06 -4.59 -9.27
CA LYS A 172 -12.46 -5.01 -9.26
C LYS A 172 -13.22 -4.48 -10.48
N LYS A 173 -13.02 -3.19 -10.80
CA LYS A 173 -13.65 -2.57 -11.98
C LYS A 173 -13.19 -3.24 -13.28
N LEU A 174 -11.89 -3.53 -13.43
CA LEU A 174 -11.36 -4.21 -14.61
C LEU A 174 -12.00 -5.60 -14.80
N LEU A 175 -12.11 -6.41 -13.73
CA LEU A 175 -12.76 -7.72 -13.80
C LEU A 175 -14.24 -7.63 -14.20
N GLN A 176 -14.97 -6.63 -13.71
CA GLN A 176 -16.37 -6.41 -14.06
C GLN A 176 -16.55 -5.94 -15.51
N SER A 177 -15.64 -5.09 -16.01
CA SER A 177 -15.65 -4.64 -17.41
C SER A 177 -15.35 -5.78 -18.38
N THR A 178 -14.47 -6.72 -18.03
CA THR A 178 -14.17 -7.90 -18.86
C THR A 178 -15.36 -8.89 -18.91
N SER A 179 -16.17 -8.96 -17.84
CA SER A 179 -17.33 -9.86 -17.79
C SER A 179 -18.55 -9.38 -18.59
N ALA A 180 -18.54 -8.14 -19.10
CA ALA A 180 -19.68 -7.56 -19.81
C ALA A 180 -19.77 -7.96 -21.30
N MET A 181 -18.80 -8.70 -21.82
CA MET A 181 -18.87 -9.29 -23.17
C MET A 181 -19.39 -10.72 -23.07
N ALA A 182 -20.69 -10.86 -22.80
CA ALA A 182 -21.40 -12.11 -23.02
C ALA A 182 -21.36 -12.43 -24.52
N PRO A 183 -21.15 -13.70 -24.93
CA PRO A 183 -21.23 -14.06 -26.34
C PRO A 183 -22.66 -13.74 -26.83
N GLU A 184 -22.77 -13.01 -27.94
CA GLU A 184 -24.05 -12.87 -28.61
C GLU A 184 -24.58 -14.25 -28.98
N GLY A 185 -25.74 -14.59 -28.42
CA GLY A 185 -26.70 -15.52 -29.03
C GLY A 185 -26.26 -16.96 -29.24
N GLY A 186 -26.04 -17.71 -28.16
CA GLY A 186 -26.25 -19.17 -28.17
C GLY A 186 -27.56 -19.48 -27.45
N ALA A 187 -28.54 -20.02 -28.17
CA ALA A 187 -29.88 -20.31 -27.63
C ALA A 187 -29.83 -21.05 -26.29
N VAL A 188 -30.40 -20.45 -25.25
CA VAL A 188 -30.69 -21.13 -23.99
C VAL A 188 -31.82 -22.12 -24.29
N LEU A 189 -31.52 -23.42 -24.27
CA LEU A 189 -32.55 -24.45 -24.25
C LEU A 189 -33.16 -24.48 -22.84
N THR A 190 -34.34 -23.90 -22.71
CA THR A 190 -35.15 -24.01 -21.49
C THR A 190 -35.70 -25.42 -21.41
N GLU A 191 -35.24 -26.21 -20.43
CA GLU A 191 -35.81 -27.52 -20.12
C GLU A 191 -36.98 -27.34 -19.16
N ASP A 192 -38.21 -27.43 -19.68
CA ASP A 192 -39.44 -27.39 -18.89
C ASP A 192 -39.61 -28.70 -18.10
N LEU A 193 -39.18 -28.69 -16.84
CA LEU A 193 -39.47 -29.76 -15.87
C LEU A 193 -40.89 -29.61 -15.33
N ASN A 194 -41.90 -29.99 -16.12
CA ASN A 194 -43.23 -30.29 -15.57
C ASN A 194 -44.02 -31.30 -16.39
N THR A 195 -43.71 -32.59 -16.25
CA THR A 195 -44.73 -33.66 -16.31
C THR A 195 -44.26 -34.88 -15.52
N SER A 196 -44.67 -34.99 -14.26
CA SER A 196 -45.04 -36.28 -13.64
C SER A 196 -45.70 -36.04 -12.30
N LYS A 197 -47.02 -35.86 -12.33
CA LYS A 197 -47.89 -36.14 -11.18
C LYS A 197 -48.91 -37.18 -11.59
N SER A 198 -48.58 -38.44 -11.29
CA SER A 198 -49.47 -39.60 -11.16
C SER A 198 -48.60 -40.65 -10.45
N GLY A 199 -48.65 -40.82 -9.12
CA GLY A 199 -49.74 -41.53 -8.44
C GLY A 199 -49.42 -43.04 -8.43
N ASP A 200 -48.68 -43.49 -7.42
CA ASP A 200 -48.53 -44.93 -7.06
C ASP A 200 -49.86 -45.46 -6.44
N PRO A 201 -50.14 -46.79 -6.36
CA PRO A 201 -49.17 -47.88 -6.18
C PRO A 201 -49.41 -49.23 -6.94
N ASN A 202 -48.35 -50.06 -6.96
CA ASN A 202 -48.22 -51.53 -7.16
C ASN A 202 -49.42 -52.36 -6.57
N PRO A 203 -49.72 -53.66 -6.92
CA PRO A 203 -48.78 -54.71 -7.37
C PRO A 203 -49.24 -55.86 -8.31
N SER A 204 -48.25 -56.67 -8.74
CA SER A 204 -48.31 -58.11 -9.09
C SER A 204 -49.02 -58.62 -10.37
N GLY A 205 -48.25 -59.31 -11.23
CA GLY A 205 -48.68 -60.61 -11.78
C GLY A 205 -48.74 -60.82 -13.31
N VAL A 206 -48.03 -61.87 -13.75
CA VAL A 206 -48.39 -62.86 -14.81
C VAL A 206 -47.96 -62.63 -16.30
N LEU A 207 -46.95 -63.41 -16.70
CA LEU A 207 -46.72 -64.21 -17.93
C LEU A 207 -47.47 -63.91 -19.26
N LYS A 208 -46.72 -63.78 -20.38
CA LYS A 208 -46.63 -64.78 -21.50
C LYS A 208 -45.74 -64.32 -22.68
N ALA A 209 -44.99 -65.26 -23.26
CA ALA A 209 -44.33 -65.21 -24.59
C ALA A 209 -45.23 -65.91 -25.66
N PRO A 210 -44.82 -66.27 -26.90
CA PRO A 210 -43.72 -65.83 -27.81
C PRO A 210 -44.21 -65.61 -29.29
N LEU A 211 -43.30 -65.36 -30.27
CA LEU A 211 -43.17 -66.06 -31.59
C LEU A 211 -42.24 -65.29 -32.59
N GLY A 212 -41.31 -66.02 -33.24
CA GLY A 212 -40.34 -65.56 -34.28
C GLY A 212 -40.96 -65.40 -35.70
N PRO A 213 -40.22 -65.52 -36.84
CA PRO A 213 -38.94 -66.22 -37.07
C PRO A 213 -37.87 -65.51 -37.97
N THR A 214 -36.72 -66.20 -38.12
CA THR A 214 -35.52 -66.13 -39.01
C THR A 214 -35.81 -65.98 -40.53
N PRO A 215 -34.84 -65.75 -41.47
CA PRO A 215 -33.54 -66.46 -41.62
C PRO A 215 -32.30 -65.71 -42.19
N THR A 216 -31.18 -66.43 -42.12
CA THR A 216 -29.79 -66.24 -42.63
C THR A 216 -29.67 -66.44 -44.17
N PRO A 217 -28.52 -66.15 -44.82
CA PRO A 217 -27.34 -67.05 -44.81
C PRO A 217 -26.07 -66.46 -44.18
#